data_AF-A0A8K0MMF0-F1
#
_entry.id   AF-A0A8K0MMF0-F1
#
_cell.length_a   1.000
_cell.length_b   1.000
_cell.length_c   1.000
_cell.angle_alpha   90.00
_cell.angle_beta   90.00
_cell.angle_gamma   90.00
#
_symmetry.space_group_name_H-M   'P 1'
#
loop_
_entity.id
_entity.type
_entity.pdbx_description
1 polymer ?
#
loop_
_entity_poly.entity_id
_entity_poly.type
_entity_poly.pdbx_seq_one_letter_code
_entity_poly.pdbx_strand_id
1 'polypeptide(L)'
;MNFSRRISYTLVQFFVLRFCSSLDTISKTQLFRDGDVLISTGEKFALGFFSPGKSNYRYVGIWCHKVPENSVVWVANRDNPINDTSGFLSIDTHGNLVMLHEDNDQTVRLWSTNASTSSTNNSVARLLDSGNLVLFQKQSKKLLWQSFDDPTNTMISYMKLGIDRRTWLKRFLTSWKSEDDPGTGNYTYNIASDFLV
;
A
#
# COMPACT_ATOMS: atom_id res chain seq x y z
N MET A 1 17.57 -63.05 35.87
CA MET A 1 17.85 -62.44 34.56
C MET A 1 16.87 -61.29 34.36
N ASN A 2 17.37 -60.06 34.40
CA ASN A 2 16.56 -58.83 34.40
C ASN A 2 15.97 -58.52 33.02
N PHE A 3 14.65 -58.35 32.95
CA PHE A 3 13.96 -57.92 31.74
C PHE A 3 13.96 -56.38 31.69
N SER A 4 14.88 -55.80 30.90
CA SER A 4 14.94 -54.36 30.68
C SER A 4 13.86 -53.95 29.67
N ARG A 5 12.83 -53.25 30.14
CA ARG A 5 11.78 -52.64 29.32
C ARG A 5 12.27 -51.27 28.83
N ARG A 6 12.65 -51.15 27.56
CA ARG A 6 12.92 -49.86 26.93
C ARG A 6 11.59 -49.19 26.57
N ILE A 7 11.28 -48.09 27.23
CA ILE A 7 10.14 -47.22 26.90
C ILE A 7 10.63 -46.24 25.83
N SER A 8 10.06 -46.35 24.62
CA SER A 8 10.34 -45.44 23.52
C SER A 8 9.41 -44.23 23.62
N TYR A 9 9.96 -43.03 23.83
CA TYR A 9 9.21 -41.78 23.84
C TYR A 9 9.19 -41.19 22.43
N THR A 10 8.09 -41.37 21.70
CA THR A 10 7.85 -40.64 20.44
C THR A 10 7.43 -39.21 20.73
N LEU A 11 8.30 -38.26 20.41
CA LEU A 11 8.04 -36.81 20.46
C LEU A 11 7.05 -36.44 19.35
N VAL A 12 5.81 -36.10 19.71
CA VAL A 12 4.83 -35.57 18.75
C VAL A 12 5.11 -34.08 18.55
N GLN A 13 5.82 -33.75 17.48
CA GLN A 13 6.08 -32.38 17.09
C GLN A 13 4.81 -31.80 16.46
N PHE A 14 4.07 -31.01 17.24
CA PHE A 14 2.95 -30.22 16.74
C PHE A 14 3.48 -29.20 15.71
N PHE A 15 3.36 -29.53 14.42
CA PHE A 15 3.44 -28.54 13.36
C PHE A 15 2.24 -27.61 13.53
N VAL A 16 2.45 -26.47 14.17
CA VAL A 16 1.48 -25.36 14.14
C VAL A 16 1.43 -24.90 12.68
N LEU A 17 0.43 -25.39 11.94
CA LEU A 17 0.07 -24.84 10.64
C LEU A 17 -0.40 -23.41 10.89
N ARG A 18 0.53 -22.45 10.83
CA ARG A 18 0.17 -21.04 10.71
C ARG A 18 -0.45 -20.89 9.33
N PHE A 19 -1.78 -20.92 9.27
CA PHE A 19 -2.51 -20.38 8.14
C PHE A 19 -2.18 -18.89 8.07
N CYS A 20 -1.17 -18.53 7.26
CA CYS A 20 -0.96 -17.15 6.87
C CYS A 20 -1.99 -16.86 5.79
N SER A 21 -3.20 -16.47 6.20
CA SER A 21 -4.15 -15.88 5.27
C SER A 21 -3.59 -14.52 4.86
N SER A 22 -3.08 -14.44 3.63
CA SER A 22 -2.76 -13.17 3.00
C SER A 22 -3.99 -12.27 3.07
N LEU A 23 -3.88 -11.15 3.78
CA LEU A 23 -4.89 -10.10 3.75
C LEU A 23 -4.63 -9.25 2.49
N ASP A 24 -5.63 -9.18 1.61
CA ASP A 24 -5.63 -8.30 0.43
C ASP A 24 -6.41 -7.01 0.69
N THR A 25 -7.10 -6.91 1.83
CA THR A 25 -7.94 -5.76 2.21
C THR A 25 -7.58 -5.10 3.54
N ILE A 26 -7.76 -3.78 3.61
CA ILE A 26 -7.77 -2.99 4.84
C ILE A 26 -9.21 -2.47 5.05
N SER A 27 -9.76 -2.70 6.24
CA SER A 27 -11.11 -2.29 6.61
C SER A 27 -11.12 -1.38 7.84
N LYS A 28 -12.26 -0.73 8.11
CA LYS A 28 -12.41 0.25 9.21
C LYS A 28 -12.08 -0.27 10.61
N THR A 29 -12.14 -1.58 10.84
CA THR A 29 -11.86 -2.18 12.15
C THR A 29 -10.38 -2.54 12.36
N GLN A 30 -9.53 -2.28 11.37
CA GLN A 30 -8.14 -2.71 11.37
C GLN A 30 -7.21 -1.50 11.30
N LEU A 31 -6.12 -1.57 12.08
CA LEU A 31 -4.97 -0.71 11.93
C LEU A 31 -3.89 -1.55 11.24
N PHE A 32 -3.40 -1.08 10.11
CA PHE A 32 -2.33 -1.72 9.36
C PHE A 32 -1.03 -0.98 9.67
N ARG A 33 -0.16 -1.57 10.49
CA ARG A 33 1.01 -0.94 11.09
C ARG A 33 2.29 -1.24 10.30
N ASP A 34 3.37 -0.55 10.67
CA ASP A 34 4.70 -0.96 10.20
C ASP A 34 5.00 -2.41 10.61
N GLY A 35 5.57 -3.18 9.66
CA GLY A 35 5.75 -4.63 9.75
C GLY A 35 4.61 -5.45 9.17
N ASP A 36 3.40 -4.89 9.04
CA ASP A 36 2.30 -5.57 8.33
C ASP A 36 2.52 -5.51 6.82
N VAL A 37 2.09 -6.57 6.13
CA VAL A 37 2.17 -6.68 4.67
C VAL A 37 0.82 -7.11 4.12
N LEU A 38 0.29 -6.31 3.19
CA LEU A 38 -0.93 -6.60 2.44
C LEU A 38 -0.52 -7.22 1.10
N ILE A 39 -0.93 -8.44 0.80
CA ILE A 39 -0.53 -9.13 -0.42
C ILE A 39 -1.76 -9.33 -1.31
N SER A 40 -1.62 -9.02 -2.61
CA SER A 40 -2.69 -9.22 -3.59
C SER A 40 -3.06 -10.71 -3.67
N THR A 41 -4.30 -11.05 -4.05
CA THR A 41 -4.81 -12.43 -4.01
C THR A 41 -3.94 -13.43 -4.80
N GLY A 42 -3.42 -13.04 -5.95
CA GLY A 42 -2.51 -13.82 -6.78
C GLY A 42 -1.03 -13.65 -6.43
N GLU A 43 -0.72 -13.00 -5.30
CA GLU A 43 0.63 -12.77 -4.76
C GLU A 43 1.58 -12.08 -5.74
N LYS A 44 1.04 -11.17 -6.56
CA LYS A 44 1.83 -10.43 -7.56
C LYS A 44 2.40 -9.13 -6.99
N PHE A 45 1.59 -8.45 -6.20
CA PHE A 45 1.94 -7.18 -5.58
C PHE A 45 1.76 -7.25 -4.08
N ALA A 46 2.57 -6.49 -3.37
CA ALA A 46 2.45 -6.29 -1.93
C ALA A 46 2.45 -4.80 -1.61
N LEU A 47 1.79 -4.44 -0.51
CA LEU A 47 1.77 -3.11 0.06
C LEU A 47 2.22 -3.18 1.52
N GLY A 48 2.97 -2.18 1.95
CA GLY A 48 3.44 -2.08 3.32
C GLY A 48 4.38 -0.89 3.54
N PHE A 49 4.92 -0.82 4.75
CA PHE A 49 5.94 0.17 5.11
C PHE A 49 7.33 -0.29 4.65
N PHE A 50 8.12 0.63 4.10
CA PHE A 50 9.47 0.36 3.62
C PHE A 50 10.41 1.56 3.78
N SER A 51 11.70 1.29 3.69
CA SER A 51 12.77 2.29 3.63
C SER A 51 13.59 2.07 2.36
N PRO A 52 13.69 3.07 1.46
CA PRO A 52 14.47 2.97 0.23
C PRO A 52 15.97 3.07 0.52
N GLY A 53 16.75 2.14 -0.06
CA GLY A 53 18.21 2.12 -0.01
C GLY A 53 18.79 2.36 1.38
N LYS A 54 19.49 3.50 1.57
CA LYS A 54 20.15 3.90 2.82
C LYS A 54 19.33 4.87 3.68
N SER A 55 18.10 5.17 3.28
CA SER A 55 17.21 6.08 4.01
C SER A 55 16.78 5.48 5.35
N ASN A 56 16.76 6.31 6.40
CA ASN A 56 16.14 5.96 7.68
C ASN A 56 14.66 6.35 7.75
N TYR A 57 14.14 6.99 6.70
CA TYR A 57 12.73 7.36 6.64
C TYR A 57 11.86 6.17 6.25
N ARG A 58 10.61 6.17 6.72
CA ARG A 58 9.58 5.19 6.38
C ARG A 58 8.53 5.78 5.45
N TYR A 59 8.18 4.97 4.46
CA TYR A 59 7.17 5.26 3.45
C TYR A 59 6.22 4.09 3.33
N VAL A 60 4.99 4.35 2.91
CA VAL A 60 4.03 3.33 2.48
C VAL A 60 4.15 3.19 0.97
N GLY A 61 4.41 1.98 0.50
CA GLY A 61 4.59 1.70 -0.92
C GLY A 61 3.92 0.42 -1.39
N ILE A 62 3.82 0.29 -2.71
CA ILE A 62 3.44 -0.94 -3.41
C ILE A 62 4.66 -1.44 -4.17
N TRP A 63 4.94 -2.73 -4.10
CA TRP A 63 6.04 -3.36 -4.84
C TRP A 63 5.64 -4.70 -5.46
N CYS A 64 6.41 -5.15 -6.45
CA CYS A 64 6.26 -6.49 -7.02
C CYS A 64 6.71 -7.55 -6.00
N HIS A 65 5.77 -8.33 -5.47
CA HIS A 65 5.99 -9.19 -4.30
C HIS A 65 7.07 -10.27 -4.53
N LYS A 66 7.16 -10.80 -5.75
CA LYS A 66 8.08 -11.91 -6.11
C LYS A 66 9.36 -11.44 -6.79
N VAL A 67 9.62 -10.13 -6.84
CA VAL A 67 10.82 -9.56 -7.44
C VAL A 67 11.72 -9.00 -6.33
N PRO A 68 12.94 -9.52 -6.16
CA PRO A 68 13.88 -9.00 -5.16
C PRO A 68 14.38 -7.61 -5.54
N GLU A 69 14.55 -6.76 -4.52
CA GLU A 69 15.15 -5.41 -4.54
C GLU A 69 14.52 -4.40 -5.53
N ASN A 70 14.38 -3.14 -5.09
CA ASN A 70 14.02 -1.97 -5.91
C ASN A 70 12.78 -2.10 -6.81
N SER A 71 11.79 -2.91 -6.42
CA SER A 71 10.57 -3.14 -7.20
C SER A 71 9.37 -2.27 -6.78
N VAL A 72 9.63 -1.14 -6.11
CA VAL A 72 8.59 -0.20 -5.67
C VAL A 72 8.00 0.52 -6.87
N VAL A 73 6.68 0.41 -7.05
CA VAL A 73 5.94 0.94 -8.20
C VAL A 73 5.04 2.13 -7.84
N TRP A 74 4.76 2.33 -6.54
CA TRP A 74 3.92 3.41 -6.05
C TRP A 74 4.25 3.74 -4.60
N VAL A 75 4.12 5.01 -4.19
CA VAL A 75 4.43 5.50 -2.83
C VAL A 75 3.38 6.52 -2.39
N ALA A 76 2.73 6.28 -1.24
CA ALA A 76 1.66 7.14 -0.74
C ALA A 76 2.19 8.47 -0.19
N ASN A 77 2.96 8.41 0.89
CA ASN A 77 3.47 9.56 1.63
C ASN A 77 4.84 10.02 1.12
N ARG A 78 5.03 10.04 -0.21
CA ARG A 78 6.34 10.28 -0.84
C ARG A 78 6.99 11.60 -0.42
N ASP A 79 6.19 12.63 -0.16
CA ASP A 79 6.65 13.96 0.26
C ASP A 79 6.52 14.21 1.77
N ASN A 80 5.93 13.27 2.53
CA ASN A 80 5.73 13.36 3.98
C ASN A 80 6.19 12.05 4.67
N PRO A 81 7.50 11.72 4.63
CA PRO A 81 8.04 10.57 5.34
C PRO A 81 7.92 10.69 6.86
N ILE A 82 8.00 9.55 7.55
CA ILE A 82 8.21 9.50 9.01
C ILE A 82 9.60 8.96 9.33
N ASN A 83 10.13 9.32 10.49
CA ASN A 83 11.48 8.95 10.94
C ASN A 83 11.49 7.80 11.96
N ASP A 84 10.36 7.13 12.15
CA ASP A 84 10.18 6.01 13.07
C ASP A 84 9.21 4.96 12.48
N THR A 85 8.81 3.97 13.28
CA THR A 85 7.88 2.90 12.88
C THR A 85 6.48 3.05 13.52
N SER A 86 6.12 4.24 14.01
CA SER A 86 4.82 4.47 14.67
C SER A 86 3.67 4.69 13.67
N GLY A 87 3.99 4.74 12.38
CA GLY A 87 3.03 4.91 11.30
C GLY A 87 2.04 3.76 11.16
N PHE A 88 0.80 4.09 10.77
CA PHE A 88 -0.21 3.10 10.42
C PHE A 88 -1.21 3.62 9.37
N LEU A 89 -1.79 2.68 8.62
CA LEU A 89 -2.91 2.92 7.71
C LEU A 89 -4.22 2.52 8.38
N SER A 90 -5.27 3.28 8.13
CA SER A 90 -6.64 2.94 8.57
C SER A 90 -7.68 3.58 7.66
N ILE A 91 -8.94 3.14 7.79
CA ILE A 91 -10.08 3.84 7.20
C ILE A 91 -10.64 4.82 8.22
N ASP A 92 -10.64 6.11 7.89
CA ASP A 92 -11.12 7.17 8.80
C ASP A 92 -12.66 7.21 8.91
N THR A 93 -13.16 8.12 9.74
CA THR A 93 -14.60 8.30 9.95
C THR A 93 -15.34 8.75 8.70
N HIS A 94 -14.65 9.38 7.75
CA HIS A 94 -15.18 9.81 6.45
C HIS A 94 -15.09 8.72 5.39
N GLY A 95 -14.49 7.56 5.70
CA GLY A 95 -14.33 6.45 4.77
C GLY A 95 -13.13 6.58 3.84
N ASN A 96 -12.17 7.47 4.14
CA ASN A 96 -10.91 7.57 3.41
C ASN A 96 -9.88 6.59 3.97
N LEU A 97 -9.05 6.03 3.08
CA LEU A 97 -7.81 5.41 3.52
C LEU A 97 -6.82 6.52 3.86
N VAL A 98 -6.31 6.51 5.08
CA VAL A 98 -5.40 7.53 5.61
C VAL A 98 -4.14 6.90 6.16
N MET A 99 -3.03 7.62 6.06
CA MET A 99 -1.78 7.32 6.77
C MET A 99 -1.63 8.29 7.93
N LEU A 100 -1.44 7.72 9.11
CA LEU A 100 -1.34 8.41 10.39
C LEU A 100 0.00 8.09 11.04
N HIS A 101 0.49 9.02 11.84
CA HIS A 101 1.73 8.92 12.60
C HIS A 101 1.47 9.40 14.03
N GLU A 102 2.04 8.71 15.01
CA GLU A 102 1.96 9.10 16.42
C GLU A 102 3.20 9.94 16.76
N ASP A 103 3.00 11.23 16.99
CA ASP A 103 4.06 12.19 17.36
C ASP A 103 3.69 12.86 18.68
N ASN A 104 4.51 12.67 19.72
CA ASN A 104 4.33 13.30 21.05
C ASN A 104 2.89 13.19 21.60
N ASP A 105 2.33 11.96 21.62
CA ASP A 105 0.95 11.65 22.03
C ASP A 105 -0.16 12.26 21.14
N GLN A 106 0.18 12.80 19.97
CA GLN A 106 -0.76 13.30 18.98
C GLN A 106 -0.77 12.42 17.73
N THR A 107 -1.96 12.16 17.18
CA THR A 107 -2.09 11.47 15.89
C THR A 107 -2.14 12.48 14.76
N VAL A 108 -1.08 12.51 13.95
CA VAL A 108 -0.97 13.40 12.78
C VAL A 108 -1.31 12.64 11.50
N ARG A 109 -2.13 13.22 10.63
CA ARG A 109 -2.44 12.68 9.30
C ARG A 109 -1.44 13.19 8.28
N LEU A 110 -0.70 12.29 7.65
CA LEU A 110 0.35 12.64 6.67
C LEU A 110 -0.08 12.38 5.22
N TRP A 111 -1.03 11.47 5.00
CA TRP A 111 -1.57 11.17 3.67
C TRP A 111 -3.03 10.69 3.74
N SER A 112 -3.78 10.90 2.67
CA SER A 112 -5.19 10.52 2.54
C SER A 112 -5.57 10.36 1.07
N THR A 113 -6.45 9.39 0.77
CA THR A 113 -7.03 9.22 -0.58
C THR A 113 -7.83 10.42 -1.07
N ASN A 114 -8.31 11.27 -0.16
CA ASN A 114 -9.13 12.46 -0.47
C ASN A 114 -10.32 12.14 -1.40
N ALA A 115 -10.91 10.95 -1.25
CA ALA A 115 -12.06 10.54 -2.01
C ALA A 115 -13.26 11.41 -1.61
N SER A 116 -13.88 12.07 -2.60
CA SER A 116 -15.09 12.86 -2.38
C SER A 116 -16.28 11.94 -2.10
N THR A 117 -16.61 11.74 -0.82
CA THR A 117 -17.74 10.89 -0.42
C THR A 117 -18.78 11.65 0.39
N SER A 118 -20.01 11.69 -0.11
CA SER A 118 -21.18 12.24 0.59
C SER A 118 -21.72 11.32 1.70
N SER A 119 -21.19 10.10 1.83
CA SER A 119 -21.72 9.06 2.72
C SER A 119 -20.61 8.40 3.53
N THR A 120 -20.75 8.37 4.85
CA THR A 120 -19.90 7.74 5.88
C THR A 120 -19.93 6.19 5.87
N ASN A 121 -20.25 5.60 4.72
CA ASN A 121 -20.47 4.17 4.57
C ASN A 121 -19.15 3.38 4.65
N ASN A 122 -19.24 2.14 5.13
CA ASN A 122 -18.12 1.21 5.32
C ASN A 122 -17.32 0.99 4.01
N SER A 123 -16.24 1.75 3.83
CA SER A 123 -15.29 1.59 2.74
C SER A 123 -14.23 0.55 3.08
N VAL A 124 -13.67 -0.05 2.05
CA VAL A 124 -12.63 -1.06 2.14
C VAL A 124 -11.57 -0.73 1.10
N ALA A 125 -10.30 -0.72 1.52
CA ALA A 125 -9.18 -0.66 0.60
C ALA A 125 -8.78 -2.09 0.21
N ARG A 126 -8.43 -2.33 -1.05
CA ARG A 126 -7.96 -3.62 -1.56
C ARG A 126 -6.80 -3.45 -2.52
N LEU A 127 -5.77 -4.27 -2.38
CA LEU A 127 -4.70 -4.38 -3.37
C LEU A 127 -5.05 -5.44 -4.42
N LEU A 128 -5.17 -5.02 -5.68
CA LEU A 128 -5.47 -5.92 -6.80
C LEU A 128 -4.20 -6.54 -7.38
N ASP A 129 -4.35 -7.67 -8.08
CA ASP A 129 -3.25 -8.34 -8.81
C ASP A 129 -2.68 -7.53 -9.98
N SER A 130 -3.33 -6.43 -10.35
CA SER A 130 -2.76 -5.45 -11.27
C SER A 130 -1.74 -4.51 -10.62
N GLY A 131 -1.64 -4.52 -9.29
CA GLY A 131 -0.89 -3.53 -8.51
C GLY A 131 -1.69 -2.28 -8.16
N ASN A 132 -2.97 -2.23 -8.55
CA ASN A 132 -3.83 -1.11 -8.24
C ASN A 132 -4.42 -1.26 -6.83
N LEU A 133 -4.03 -0.37 -5.92
CA LEU A 133 -4.72 -0.18 -4.65
C LEU A 133 -6.00 0.61 -4.90
N VAL A 134 -7.14 0.02 -4.56
CA VAL A 134 -8.46 0.64 -4.77
C VAL A 134 -9.18 0.83 -3.45
N LEU A 135 -9.92 1.92 -3.33
CA LEU A 135 -10.85 2.18 -2.24
C LEU A 135 -12.26 2.11 -2.80
N PHE A 136 -13.11 1.24 -2.24
CA PHE A 136 -14.49 1.10 -2.70
C PHE A 136 -15.48 1.01 -1.53
N GLN A 137 -16.72 1.39 -1.80
CA GLN A 137 -17.82 1.26 -0.85
C GLN A 137 -18.31 -0.18 -0.81
N LYS A 138 -18.34 -0.83 0.36
CA LYS A 138 -18.63 -2.26 0.47
C LYS A 138 -20.04 -2.65 -0.03
N GLN A 139 -21.05 -1.82 0.23
CA GLN A 139 -22.44 -2.13 -0.12
C GLN A 139 -22.73 -1.94 -1.62
N SER A 140 -22.43 -0.77 -2.16
CA SER A 140 -22.72 -0.43 -3.57
C SER A 140 -21.65 -0.94 -4.53
N LYS A 141 -20.48 -1.37 -4.02
CA LYS A 141 -19.28 -1.67 -4.79
C LYS A 141 -18.79 -0.49 -5.64
N LYS A 142 -19.21 0.74 -5.31
CA LYS A 142 -18.77 1.96 -6.00
C LYS A 142 -17.28 2.20 -5.73
N LEU A 143 -16.49 2.34 -6.79
CA LEU A 143 -15.10 2.79 -6.71
C LEU A 143 -15.06 4.25 -6.25
N LEU A 144 -14.26 4.53 -5.21
CA LEU A 144 -14.13 5.85 -4.59
C LEU A 144 -12.79 6.50 -4.94
N TRP A 145 -11.72 5.71 -4.99
CA TRP A 145 -10.37 6.14 -5.32
C TRP A 145 -9.54 4.96 -5.84
N GLN A 146 -8.50 5.23 -6.62
CA GLN A 146 -7.52 4.23 -7.04
C GLN A 146 -6.12 4.83 -7.18
N SER A 147 -5.09 4.07 -6.80
CA SER A 147 -3.68 4.47 -6.92
C SER A 147 -3.24 4.74 -8.36
N PHE A 148 -3.87 4.07 -9.33
CA PHE A 148 -3.57 4.27 -10.75
C PHE A 148 -3.97 5.66 -11.28
N ASP A 149 -4.78 6.41 -10.52
CA ASP A 149 -5.15 7.79 -10.83
C ASP A 149 -4.17 8.82 -10.24
N ASP A 150 -3.27 8.39 -9.36
CA ASP A 150 -2.25 9.21 -8.71
C ASP A 150 -0.88 8.52 -8.77
N PRO A 151 -0.29 8.41 -9.98
CA PRO A 151 0.98 7.72 -10.20
C PRO A 151 2.18 8.45 -9.54
N THR A 152 3.22 7.68 -9.18
CA THR A 152 4.50 8.25 -8.72
C THR A 152 5.52 8.35 -9.87
N ASN A 153 6.57 7.54 -9.88
CA ASN A 153 7.65 7.55 -10.87
C ASN A 153 7.56 6.39 -11.88
N THR A 154 6.68 5.42 -11.65
CA THR A 154 6.64 4.17 -12.41
C THR A 154 5.29 4.00 -13.09
N MET A 155 5.31 3.54 -14.35
CA MET A 155 4.13 3.04 -15.05
C MET A 155 4.17 1.51 -15.08
N ILE A 156 3.12 0.87 -14.60
CA ILE A 156 2.91 -0.57 -14.72
C ILE A 156 1.72 -0.89 -15.64
N SER A 157 1.57 -2.16 -16.00
CA SER A 157 0.47 -2.63 -16.82
C SER A 157 -0.89 -2.14 -16.30
N TYR A 158 -1.80 -1.83 -17.22
CA TYR A 158 -3.15 -1.31 -16.96
C TYR A 158 -3.25 0.14 -16.43
N MET A 159 -2.13 0.80 -16.09
CA MET A 159 -2.13 2.24 -15.82
C MET A 159 -2.40 3.04 -17.10
N LYS A 160 -2.94 4.25 -16.92
CA LYS A 160 -3.17 5.21 -18.00
C LYS A 160 -2.37 6.47 -17.73
N LEU A 161 -1.67 6.98 -18.74
CA LEU A 161 -1.06 8.31 -18.72
C LEU A 161 -1.83 9.24 -19.64
N GLY A 162 -1.79 10.55 -19.37
CA GLY A 162 -2.53 11.58 -20.09
C GLY A 162 -3.78 12.07 -19.35
N ILE A 163 -4.69 12.70 -20.09
CA ILE A 163 -5.84 13.41 -19.53
C ILE A 163 -7.11 12.58 -19.72
N ASP A 164 -7.81 12.30 -18.63
CA ASP A 164 -9.19 11.80 -18.69
C ASP A 164 -10.13 12.97 -19.02
N ARG A 165 -10.63 13.04 -20.26
CA ARG A 165 -11.48 14.16 -20.71
C ARG A 165 -12.84 14.23 -20.02
N ARG A 166 -13.28 13.18 -19.31
CA ARG A 166 -14.55 13.18 -18.57
C ARG A 166 -14.40 13.80 -17.18
N THR A 167 -13.28 13.55 -16.52
CA THR A 167 -13.01 14.03 -15.15
C THR A 167 -11.97 15.15 -15.09
N TRP A 168 -11.33 15.45 -16.22
CA TRP A 168 -10.17 16.33 -16.37
C TRP A 168 -8.94 15.92 -15.53
N LEU A 169 -8.92 14.68 -15.03
CA LEU A 169 -7.79 14.16 -14.28
C LEU A 169 -6.57 13.97 -15.19
N LYS A 170 -5.46 14.62 -14.83
CA LYS A 170 -4.17 14.48 -15.51
C LYS A 170 -3.33 13.43 -14.79
N ARG A 171 -2.91 12.39 -15.51
CA ARG A 171 -2.01 11.34 -15.02
C ARG A 171 -0.66 11.47 -15.71
N PHE A 172 0.39 11.65 -14.94
CA PHE A 172 1.77 11.81 -15.43
C PHE A 172 2.73 11.28 -14.37
N LEU A 173 3.93 10.87 -14.79
CA LEU A 173 4.94 10.39 -13.83
C LEU A 173 5.81 11.55 -13.37
N THR A 174 6.29 11.46 -12.12
CA THR A 174 7.27 12.36 -11.54
C THR A 174 8.36 11.53 -10.87
N SER A 175 9.62 11.77 -11.25
CA SER A 175 10.79 11.05 -10.75
C SER A 175 10.89 11.14 -9.22
N TRP A 176 11.62 10.20 -8.64
CA TRP A 176 12.13 10.36 -7.27
C TRP A 176 13.22 11.46 -7.25
N LYS A 177 13.53 11.99 -6.06
CA LYS A 177 14.64 12.94 -5.88
C LYS A 177 15.98 12.24 -6.03
N SER A 178 16.10 11.03 -5.50
CA SER A 178 17.28 10.17 -5.60
C SER A 178 16.87 8.70 -5.40
N GLU A 179 17.84 7.78 -5.43
CA GLU A 179 17.62 6.36 -5.13
C GLU A 179 17.10 6.13 -3.70
N ASP A 180 17.54 6.96 -2.75
CA ASP A 180 17.20 6.87 -1.33
C ASP A 180 16.04 7.82 -0.91
N ASP A 181 15.51 8.63 -1.84
CA ASP A 181 14.46 9.63 -1.55
C ASP A 181 13.33 9.60 -2.60
N PRO A 182 12.19 8.94 -2.29
CA PRO A 182 10.99 8.86 -3.13
C PRO A 182 10.24 10.17 -3.34
N GLY A 183 10.64 11.24 -2.65
CA GLY A 183 10.03 12.56 -2.79
C GLY A 183 9.95 13.03 -4.24
N THR A 184 9.10 14.03 -4.47
CA THR A 184 8.91 14.64 -5.78
C THR A 184 10.24 15.20 -6.29
N GLY A 185 10.77 14.56 -7.35
CA GLY A 185 12.01 14.94 -8.02
C GLY A 185 11.80 15.96 -9.14
N ASN A 186 12.87 16.18 -9.90
CA ASN A 186 12.93 17.27 -10.88
C ASN A 186 12.42 16.91 -12.28
N TYR A 187 12.14 15.64 -12.55
CA TYR A 187 11.74 15.18 -13.88
C TYR A 187 10.30 14.70 -13.89
N THR A 188 9.55 15.09 -14.93
CA THR A 188 8.20 14.59 -15.17
C THR A 188 8.10 13.97 -16.56
N TYR A 189 7.24 12.96 -16.68
CA TYR A 189 6.89 12.35 -17.96
C TYR A 189 5.38 12.44 -18.13
N ASN A 190 4.95 13.35 -19.01
CA ASN A 190 3.55 13.61 -19.29
C ASN A 190 3.26 13.51 -20.78
N ILE A 191 2.01 13.18 -21.11
CA ILE A 191 1.52 13.28 -22.48
C ILE A 191 1.12 14.74 -22.69
N ALA A 192 1.88 15.46 -23.52
CA ALA A 192 1.51 16.79 -23.94
C ALA A 192 0.13 16.73 -24.62
N SER A 193 -0.80 17.54 -24.15
CA SER A 193 -2.05 17.79 -24.87
C SER A 193 -1.86 19.03 -25.72
N ASP A 194 -1.07 18.90 -26.77
CA ASP A 194 -1.10 19.88 -27.86
C ASP A 194 -2.29 19.48 -28.75
N PHE A 195 -3.07 20.46 -29.25
CA PHE A 195 -4.40 20.38 -29.93
C PHE A 195 -5.62 20.44 -28.98
N LEU A 196 -6.45 21.50 -28.91
CA LEU A 196 -6.69 22.70 -29.73
C LEU A 196 -7.22 23.86 -28.85
N VAL A 197 -6.92 25.10 -29.30
CA VAL A 197 -7.67 26.38 -29.22
C VAL A 197 -8.88 26.44 -28.29
#